data_AF-A0AAW2F1G6-F1
#
_entry.id   AF-A0AAW2F1G6-F1
#
_cell.length_a   1.000
_cell.length_b   1.000
_cell.length_c   1.000
_cell.angle_alpha   90.00
_cell.angle_beta   90.00
_cell.angle_gamma   90.00
#
_symmetry.space_group_name_H-M   'P 1'
#
loop_
_entity.id
_entity.type
_entity.pdbx_description
1 polymer ?
#
loop_
_entity_poly.entity_id
_entity_poly.type
_entity_poly.pdbx_seq_one_letter_code
_entity_poly.pdbx_strand_id
1 'polypeptide(L)'
;MGSTSRSHYYSVIKKIASLAGLWPYQNQKMRIFCLSLVTLSTFSIIVPQMAKFVVCKGDLQCIFQTLAGHMLAVITLIKLYTCCFNQYKIKILIDWLFMEWDELKTPEEREIMQRYAETGRRYSLGYSRKY
;
A
#
# COMPACT_ATOMS: atom_id res chain seq x y z
N MET A 1 2.83 -7.95 -32.31
CA MET A 1 2.26 -8.42 -31.03
C MET A 1 2.83 -7.77 -29.75
N GLY A 2 3.89 -6.93 -29.80
CA GLY A 2 4.60 -6.47 -28.59
C GLY A 2 4.09 -5.18 -27.90
N SER A 3 3.12 -4.45 -28.46
CA SER A 3 2.60 -3.20 -27.88
C SER A 3 1.43 -3.43 -26.89
N THR A 4 0.57 -4.41 -27.16
CA THR A 4 -0.64 -4.72 -26.36
C THR A 4 -0.32 -5.45 -25.05
N SER A 5 0.69 -6.32 -25.05
CA SER A 5 1.14 -7.01 -23.83
C SER A 5 1.75 -6.05 -22.81
N ARG A 6 2.55 -5.06 -23.27
CA ARG A 6 3.11 -3.99 -22.43
C ARG A 6 2.02 -3.22 -21.71
N SER A 7 1.11 -2.58 -22.45
CA SER A 7 0.06 -1.74 -21.88
C SER A 7 -0.81 -2.50 -20.88
N HIS A 8 -1.06 -3.79 -21.14
CA HIS A 8 -1.81 -4.65 -20.25
C HIS A 8 -1.09 -4.88 -18.91
N TYR A 9 0.17 -5.32 -18.91
CA TYR A 9 0.93 -5.54 -17.66
C TYR A 9 1.11 -4.25 -16.85
N TYR A 10 1.37 -3.13 -17.53
CA TYR A 10 1.48 -1.82 -16.90
C TYR A 10 0.18 -1.35 -16.27
N SER A 11 -0.95 -1.55 -16.94
CA SER A 11 -2.26 -1.17 -16.41
C SER A 11 -2.59 -1.93 -15.12
N VAL A 12 -2.13 -3.17 -15.00
CA VAL A 12 -2.35 -4.03 -13.83
C VAL A 12 -1.49 -3.55 -12.66
N ILE A 13 -0.19 -3.34 -12.85
CA ILE A 13 0.71 -2.84 -11.80
C ILE A 13 0.23 -1.46 -11.32
N LYS A 14 -0.14 -0.57 -12.25
CA LYS A 14 -0.68 0.74 -11.93
C LYS A 14 -1.96 0.66 -11.10
N LYS A 15 -2.91 -0.21 -11.47
CA LYS A 15 -4.15 -0.42 -10.71
C LYS A 15 -3.88 -0.98 -9.32
N ILE A 16 -3.04 -2.01 -9.20
CA ILE A 16 -2.71 -2.64 -7.92
C ILE A 16 -2.00 -1.67 -6.98
N ALA A 17 -0.97 -0.99 -7.47
CA ALA A 17 -0.22 -0.02 -6.66
C ALA A 17 -1.10 1.19 -6.29
N SER A 18 -2.02 1.61 -7.15
CA SER A 18 -2.99 2.68 -6.85
C SER A 18 -4.01 2.25 -5.80
N LEU A 19 -4.53 1.01 -5.89
CA LEU A 19 -5.42 0.43 -4.87
C LEU A 19 -4.72 0.29 -3.52
N ALA A 20 -3.44 -0.08 -3.52
CA ALA A 20 -2.62 -0.14 -2.31
C ALA A 20 -2.21 1.25 -1.77
N GLY A 21 -2.51 2.35 -2.47
CA GLY A 21 -2.05 3.69 -2.12
C GLY A 21 -0.53 3.90 -2.25
N LEU A 22 0.16 2.95 -2.87
CA LEU A 22 1.61 2.92 -3.09
C LEU A 22 2.03 3.65 -4.37
N TRP A 23 1.07 4.02 -5.23
CA TRP A 23 1.39 4.58 -6.54
C TRP A 23 2.07 5.95 -6.41
N PRO A 24 3.31 6.12 -6.88
CA PRO A 24 4.10 7.31 -6.60
C PRO A 24 3.59 8.57 -7.35
N TYR A 25 2.81 8.39 -8.42
CA TYR A 25 2.21 9.51 -9.18
C TYR A 25 0.76 9.77 -8.77
N GLN A 26 0.30 9.23 -7.64
CA GLN A 26 -1.03 9.50 -7.12
C GLN A 26 -1.13 10.97 -6.67
N ASN A 27 -2.32 11.58 -6.81
CA ASN A 27 -2.54 12.99 -6.52
C ASN A 27 -2.08 13.34 -5.09
N GLN A 28 -1.05 14.18 -4.98
CA GLN A 28 -0.45 14.60 -3.70
C GLN A 28 -1.49 15.13 -2.71
N LYS A 29 -2.47 15.91 -3.21
CA LYS A 29 -3.58 16.45 -2.42
C LYS A 29 -4.48 15.36 -1.84
N MET A 30 -4.86 14.38 -2.67
CA MET A 30 -5.69 13.25 -2.24
C MET A 30 -4.96 12.41 -1.19
N ARG A 31 -3.64 12.23 -1.34
CA ARG A 31 -2.85 11.50 -0.36
C ARG A 31 -2.74 12.22 0.97
N ILE A 32 -2.47 13.52 0.95
CA ILE A 32 -2.41 14.34 2.18
C ILE A 32 -3.78 14.33 2.87
N PHE A 33 -4.86 14.41 2.10
CA PHE A 33 -6.22 14.29 2.62
C PHE A 33 -6.51 12.92 3.27
N CYS A 34 -6.12 11.81 2.63
CA CYS A 34 -6.27 10.49 3.22
C CYS A 34 -5.43 10.32 4.49
N LEU A 35 -4.17 10.79 4.48
CA LEU A 35 -3.30 10.79 5.66
C LEU A 35 -3.92 11.59 6.80
N SER A 36 -4.38 12.81 6.52
CA SER A 36 -4.99 13.66 7.55
C SER A 36 -6.26 13.02 8.12
N LEU A 37 -7.11 12.44 7.26
CA LEU A 37 -8.33 11.76 7.68
C LEU A 37 -8.04 10.54 8.56
N VAL A 38 -7.08 9.68 8.19
CA VAL A 38 -6.73 8.49 8.99
C VAL A 38 -6.08 8.88 10.32
N THR A 39 -5.23 9.90 10.31
CA THR A 39 -4.60 10.42 11.53
C THR A 39 -5.65 11.02 12.47
N LEU A 40 -6.54 11.88 11.96
CA LEU A 40 -7.66 12.44 12.73
C LEU A 40 -8.57 11.34 13.28
N SER A 41 -8.93 10.37 12.44
CA SER A 41 -9.76 9.22 12.86
C SER A 41 -9.10 8.50 14.02
N THR A 42 -7.80 8.24 13.95
CA THR A 42 -7.07 7.56 15.04
C THR A 42 -7.07 8.39 16.32
N PHE A 43 -6.84 9.70 16.22
CA PHE A 43 -6.95 10.62 17.37
C PHE A 43 -8.34 10.60 18.01
N SER A 44 -9.40 10.51 17.21
CA SER A 44 -10.78 10.41 17.71
C SER A 44 -11.03 9.14 18.52
N ILE A 45 -10.30 8.04 18.30
CA ILE A 45 -10.47 6.79 19.06
C ILE A 45 -9.69 6.84 20.39
N ILE A 46 -8.65 7.69 20.51
CA ILE A 46 -7.89 7.88 21.76
C ILE A 46 -8.80 8.47 22.87
N VAL A 47 -9.72 9.36 22.53
CA VAL A 47 -10.64 9.98 23.51
C VAL A 47 -11.50 8.95 24.25
N PRO A 48 -12.25 8.04 23.57
CA PRO A 48 -13.00 6.99 24.26
C PRO A 48 -12.11 5.94 24.95
N GLN A 49 -10.85 5.72 24.51
CA GLN A 49 -9.91 4.87 25.26
C GLN A 49 -9.61 5.45 26.64
N MET A 50 -9.34 6.76 26.72
CA MET A 50 -9.04 7.42 28.00
C MET A 50 -10.25 7.37 28.93
N ALA A 51 -11.45 7.57 28.40
CA ALA A 51 -12.69 7.43 29.16
C ALA A 51 -12.90 5.99 29.66
N LYS A 52 -12.71 4.98 28.79
CA LYS A 52 -12.78 3.55 29.14
C LYS A 52 -11.77 3.17 30.22
N PHE A 53 -10.57 3.72 30.18
CA PHE A 53 -9.53 3.48 31.17
C PHE A 53 -9.95 3.92 32.58
N VAL A 54 -10.60 5.08 32.68
CA VAL A 54 -11.15 5.60 33.97
C VAL A 54 -12.33 4.77 34.45
N VAL A 55 -13.26 4.40 33.56
CA VAL A 55 -14.46 3.61 33.91
C VAL A 55 -14.09 2.20 34.37
N CYS A 56 -13.11 1.56 33.70
CA CYS A 56 -12.77 0.17 33.99
C CYS A 56 -11.87 -0.02 35.22
N LYS A 57 -11.49 1.06 35.94
CA LYS A 57 -10.81 1.00 37.27
C LYS A 57 -9.70 -0.05 37.38
N GLY A 58 -8.94 -0.29 36.31
CA GLY A 58 -7.85 -1.27 36.29
C GLY A 58 -8.23 -2.72 35.92
N ASP A 59 -9.47 -3.01 35.52
CA ASP A 59 -9.81 -4.31 34.93
C ASP A 59 -9.12 -4.51 33.58
N LEU A 60 -8.12 -5.39 33.59
CA LEU A 60 -7.31 -5.70 32.41
C LEU A 60 -8.14 -6.32 31.29
N GLN A 61 -9.17 -7.13 31.58
CA GLN A 61 -9.97 -7.74 30.52
C GLN A 61 -10.76 -6.69 29.72
N CYS A 62 -11.38 -5.72 30.39
CA CYS A 62 -12.04 -4.58 29.74
C CYS A 62 -11.08 -3.77 28.84
N ILE A 63 -9.86 -3.51 29.32
CA ILE A 63 -8.88 -2.68 28.61
C ILE A 63 -8.36 -3.42 27.36
N PHE A 64 -7.95 -4.68 27.51
CA PHE A 64 -7.35 -5.47 26.42
C PHE A 64 -8.29 -5.68 25.23
N GLN A 65 -9.60 -5.80 25.47
CA GLN A 65 -10.60 -5.98 24.41
C GLN A 65 -10.58 -4.84 23.38
N THR A 66 -10.22 -3.62 23.81
CA THR A 66 -10.15 -2.44 22.95
C THR A 66 -8.73 -2.13 22.46
N LEU A 67 -7.71 -2.65 23.15
CA LEU A 67 -6.30 -2.42 22.82
C LEU A 67 -5.89 -3.04 21.48
N ALA A 68 -6.39 -4.23 21.15
CA ALA A 68 -6.07 -4.90 19.88
C ALA A 68 -6.46 -4.05 18.66
N GLY A 69 -7.65 -3.43 18.67
CA GLY A 69 -8.10 -2.53 17.62
C GLY A 69 -7.22 -1.27 17.50
N HIS A 70 -6.75 -0.74 18.62
CA HIS A 70 -5.83 0.40 18.66
C HIS A 70 -4.47 0.07 18.09
N MET A 71 -3.91 -1.08 18.47
CA MET A 71 -2.64 -1.55 17.93
C MET A 71 -2.70 -1.71 16.41
N LEU A 72 -3.80 -2.27 15.88
CA LEU A 72 -4.00 -2.38 14.43
C LEU A 72 -4.07 -1.00 13.75
N ALA A 73 -4.76 -0.02 14.34
CA ALA A 73 -4.84 1.34 13.82
C ALA A 73 -3.45 2.02 13.79
N VAL A 74 -2.69 1.89 14.88
CA VAL A 74 -1.32 2.44 14.99
C VAL A 74 -0.38 1.78 13.98
N ILE A 75 -0.41 0.46 13.84
CA ILE A 75 0.40 -0.26 12.84
C ILE A 75 0.04 0.22 11.42
N THR A 76 -1.24 0.40 11.14
CA THR A 76 -1.72 0.90 9.84
C THR A 76 -1.21 2.31 9.57
N LEU A 77 -1.25 3.21 10.56
CA LEU A 77 -0.66 4.55 10.48
C LEU A 77 0.83 4.50 10.18
N ILE A 78 1.60 3.70 10.93
CA ILE A 78 3.05 3.56 10.73
C ILE A 78 3.32 3.12 9.29
N LYS A 79 2.63 2.08 8.80
CA LYS A 79 2.78 1.61 7.41
C LYS A 79 2.44 2.69 6.39
N LEU A 80 1.38 3.46 6.61
CA LEU A 80 0.98 4.57 5.73
C LEU A 80 2.05 5.67 5.68
N TYR A 81 2.56 6.10 6.84
CA TYR A 81 3.63 7.10 6.91
C TYR A 81 4.93 6.59 6.28
N THR A 82 5.34 5.36 6.56
CA THR A 82 6.51 4.72 5.94
C THR A 82 6.37 4.66 4.42
N CYS A 83 5.20 4.25 3.91
CA CYS A 83 4.93 4.26 2.47
C CYS A 83 5.04 5.67 1.88
N CYS A 84 4.48 6.67 2.56
CA CYS A 84 4.51 8.06 2.11
C CYS A 84 5.93 8.65 2.11
N PHE A 85 6.77 8.27 3.08
CA PHE A 85 8.16 8.71 3.14
C PHE A 85 9.02 7.99 2.09
N ASN A 86 8.80 6.67 1.92
CA ASN A 86 9.55 5.85 0.98
C ASN A 86 9.05 5.94 -0.47
N GLN A 87 8.02 6.75 -0.73
CA GLN A 87 7.42 6.97 -2.06
C GLN A 87 8.46 7.29 -3.14
N TYR A 88 9.51 8.03 -2.78
CA TYR A 88 10.51 8.50 -3.73
C TYR A 88 11.36 7.33 -4.21
N LYS A 89 11.69 6.41 -3.31
CA LYS A 89 12.40 5.17 -3.68
C LYS A 89 11.54 4.27 -4.56
N ILE A 90 10.23 4.17 -4.25
CA ILE A 90 9.28 3.42 -5.10
C ILE A 90 9.18 4.05 -6.49
N LYS A 91 9.17 5.39 -6.57
CA LYS A 91 9.18 6.11 -7.84
C LYS A 91 10.42 5.77 -8.68
N ILE A 92 11.61 5.83 -8.08
CA ILE A 92 12.86 5.48 -8.76
C ILE A 92 12.84 4.04 -9.28
N LEU A 93 12.38 3.09 -8.46
CA LEU A 93 12.31 1.68 -8.87
C LEU A 93 11.36 1.48 -10.06
N ILE A 94 10.22 2.17 -10.06
CA ILE A 94 9.24 2.12 -11.15
C ILE A 94 9.79 2.81 -12.41
N ASP A 95 10.43 3.97 -12.28
CA ASP A 95 11.08 4.68 -13.39
C ASP A 95 12.19 3.80 -14.01
N TRP A 96 13.00 3.15 -13.19
CA TRP A 96 14.05 2.24 -13.65
C TRP A 96 13.48 1.01 -14.37
N LEU A 97 12.44 0.39 -13.81
CA LEU A 97 11.72 -0.70 -14.45
C LEU A 97 11.20 -0.31 -15.85
N PHE A 98 10.74 0.93 -16.03
CA PHE A 98 10.30 1.43 -17.34
C PHE A 98 11.46 1.60 -18.32
N MET A 99 12.58 2.17 -17.87
CA MET A 99 13.76 2.34 -18.72
C MET A 99 14.32 1.00 -19.19
N GLU A 100 14.50 0.05 -18.27
CA GLU A 100 14.98 -1.30 -18.61
C GLU A 100 14.05 -1.99 -19.60
N TRP A 101 12.74 -1.88 -19.39
CA TRP A 101 11.78 -2.54 -20.27
C TRP A 101 11.87 -2.02 -21.72
N ASP A 102 12.12 -0.73 -21.89
CA ASP A 102 12.27 -0.13 -23.23
C ASP A 102 13.65 -0.40 -23.85
N GLU A 103 14.67 -0.69 -23.04
CA GLU A 103 16.02 -1.05 -23.51
C GLU A 103 16.20 -2.54 -23.85
N LEU A 104 15.24 -3.42 -23.51
CA LEU A 104 15.28 -4.87 -23.80
C LEU A 104 15.49 -5.17 -25.30
N LYS A 105 16.66 -5.73 -25.66
CA LYS A 105 17.06 -6.03 -27.04
C LYS A 105 16.80 -7.48 -27.44
N THR A 106 16.99 -8.43 -26.52
CA THR A 106 16.93 -9.86 -26.86
C THR A 106 15.54 -10.46 -26.60
N PRO A 107 15.15 -11.51 -27.34
CA PRO A 107 13.90 -12.23 -27.09
C PRO A 107 13.90 -12.93 -25.73
N GLU A 108 15.04 -13.44 -25.27
CA GLU A 108 15.21 -14.13 -23.99
C GLU A 108 14.97 -13.21 -22.79
N GLU A 109 15.56 -12.01 -22.77
CA GLU A 109 15.33 -11.04 -21.70
C GLU A 109 13.85 -10.62 -21.63
N ARG A 110 13.19 -10.48 -22.79
CA ARG A 110 11.77 -10.15 -22.87
C ARG A 110 10.89 -11.25 -22.27
N GLU A 111 11.22 -12.52 -22.51
CA GLU A 111 10.50 -13.67 -21.95
C GLU A 111 10.65 -13.73 -20.42
N ILE A 112 11.87 -13.53 -19.92
CA ILE A 112 12.16 -13.48 -18.48
C ILE A 112 11.32 -12.37 -17.82
N MET A 113 11.34 -11.17 -18.38
CA MET A 113 10.62 -10.02 -17.85
C MET A 113 9.10 -10.25 -17.86
N GLN A 114 8.56 -10.88 -18.90
CA GLN A 114 7.15 -11.28 -18.96
C GLN A 114 6.79 -12.29 -17.87
N ARG A 115 7.63 -13.30 -17.64
CA ARG A 115 7.41 -14.30 -16.59
C ARG A 115 7.36 -13.69 -15.19
N TYR A 116 8.25 -12.71 -14.91
CA TYR A 116 8.20 -11.96 -13.66
C TYR A 116 6.94 -11.10 -13.54
N ALA A 117 6.53 -10.42 -14.61
CA ALA A 117 5.30 -9.61 -14.63
C ALA A 117 4.04 -10.46 -14.39
N GLU A 118 3.96 -11.65 -15.00
CA GLU A 118 2.86 -12.60 -14.79
C GLU A 118 2.82 -13.13 -13.36
N THR A 119 3.99 -13.50 -12.83
CA THR A 119 4.12 -13.98 -11.46
C THR A 119 3.71 -12.90 -10.46
N GLY A 120 4.20 -11.67 -10.63
CA GLY A 120 3.83 -10.52 -9.80
C GLY A 120 2.33 -10.21 -9.86
N ARG A 121 1.71 -10.31 -11.05
CA ARG A 121 0.26 -10.18 -11.23
C ARG A 121 -0.49 -11.27 -10.47
N ARG A 122 -0.05 -12.52 -10.56
CA ARG A 122 -0.72 -13.67 -9.93
C ARG A 122 -0.68 -13.55 -8.40
N TYR A 123 0.46 -13.15 -7.83
CA TYR A 123 0.57 -12.85 -6.40
C TYR A 123 -0.33 -11.69 -5.97
N SER A 124 -0.31 -10.59 -6.72
CA SER A 124 -1.10 -9.41 -6.39
C SER A 124 -2.60 -9.69 -6.42
N LEU A 125 -3.08 -10.42 -7.44
CA LEU A 125 -4.47 -10.87 -7.51
C LEU A 125 -4.82 -11.82 -6.36
N GLY A 126 -3.90 -12.71 -5.96
CA GLY A 126 -4.09 -13.56 -4.80
C GLY A 126 -4.30 -12.77 -3.51
N TYR A 127 -3.53 -11.69 -3.30
CA TYR A 127 -3.70 -10.80 -2.16
C TYR A 127 -5.01 -9.98 -2.23
N SER A 128 -5.36 -9.44 -3.39
CA SER A 128 -6.58 -8.63 -3.56
C SER A 128 -7.88 -9.44 -3.51
N ARG A 129 -7.84 -10.75 -3.76
CA ARG A 129 -9.03 -11.63 -3.76
C ARG A 129 -9.33 -12.23 -2.37
N LYS A 130 -8.45 -12.01 -1.39
CA LYS A 130 -8.62 -12.45 0.01
C LYS A 130 -9.21 -11.37 0.93
N TYR A 131 -9.49 -10.18 0.40
CA TYR A 131 -10.34 -9.15 0.99
C TYR A 131 -11.60 -9.02 0.14
#